data_AF-A0A2E1H665-F1
#
_entry.id   AF-A0A2E1H665-F1
#
_cell.length_a   1.000
_cell.length_b   1.000
_cell.length_c   1.000
_cell.angle_alpha   90.00
_cell.angle_beta   90.00
_cell.angle_gamma   90.00
#
_symmetry.space_group_name_H-M   'P 1'
#
loop_
_entity.id
_entity.type
_entity.pdbx_description
1 polymer ?
#
loop_
_entity_poly.entity_id
_entity_poly.type
_entity_poly.pdbx_seq_one_letter_code
_entity_poly.pdbx_strand_id
1 'polypeptide(L)'
;MDHTRRTFLGNSAKLAAFATTSSAFPSCVSAPLQSKVADFEISLAQWSLHRAFGAGDLDNLDFAKMARHFDINAIEYVNQFFHNKSLDENYIAQMKQRADDMGVQSLLIMCDGDGNLGDPSATRREIAVQKHRQWLRAAKQLGCHSIRVNAASSGSFEEQQKLAADGLAKLADYGAEYGLNVIVENHGGYSSNGNWLAGVMNMVGKDNCGTLPDFGNFNMYNGNDVQDGLYDRYQGVEEMMPFAKAVSAKSHAFDDNGNETGTDYYRMVELILRSGYTGHIGIEYEGGKHSEDDGIRLTRDLLKKVRSELTEIYPLEPWQNLFNGNNLSNWQKVNCHDETFTVEDNMIKCDGIPTGVLRSEKRYRNFICEFEYKHIEDISNAGFFVWSDPTPAIGVPFTRAIEVQVINGYETENYTSHGDIFAIWGATLKPARPHPSGAERCLPSQRRARGTGEWNHFRITAVDGTLSLSVNGKVVSAGTEINPREGFLCIEAEGETVYFKNMRVRELPSSGRLAPEQKAKRLRRDHSLYNGRDLAGWTSHSKNNGWKANGPSLVADTGAAPLRYALESKIDSVSIDWQPAGGSMTRTRIKRGEELENFSFVRGALTLHPTTKINFMNLFSRY
;
A
#
# COMPACT_ATOMS: atom_id res chain seq x y z
N MET A 1 -40.59 -19.89 -29.37
CA MET A 1 -41.86 -20.37 -28.81
C MET A 1 -41.65 -20.43 -27.31
N ASP A 2 -41.86 -19.30 -26.62
CA ASP A 2 -43.14 -18.83 -26.02
C ASP A 2 -43.11 -19.17 -24.52
N HIS A 3 -42.98 -18.18 -23.62
CA HIS A 3 -44.06 -17.42 -22.97
C HIS A 3 -44.93 -18.33 -22.06
N THR A 4 -45.41 -18.02 -20.84
CA THR A 4 -45.33 -16.97 -19.81
C THR A 4 -46.30 -17.39 -18.67
N ARG A 5 -46.02 -16.99 -17.41
CA ARG A 5 -46.91 -16.43 -16.33
C ARG A 5 -48.29 -17.03 -15.91
N ARG A 6 -48.63 -16.71 -14.64
CA ARG A 6 -49.95 -16.43 -13.96
C ARG A 6 -50.64 -17.61 -13.24
N THR A 7 -51.31 -17.51 -12.07
CA THR A 7 -51.67 -16.49 -11.04
C THR A 7 -52.50 -17.20 -9.95
N PHE A 8 -52.50 -16.74 -8.69
CA PHE A 8 -53.77 -16.61 -7.94
C PHE A 8 -53.67 -15.59 -6.79
N LEU A 9 -54.58 -14.61 -6.80
CA LEU A 9 -54.88 -13.64 -5.75
C LEU A 9 -56.34 -13.87 -5.34
N GLY A 10 -56.65 -13.75 -4.05
CA GLY A 10 -58.02 -13.76 -3.54
C GLY A 10 -58.12 -13.14 -2.15
N ASN A 11 -58.56 -11.89 -2.10
CA ASN A 11 -58.84 -11.07 -0.90
C ASN A 11 -60.07 -11.56 -0.12
N SER A 12 -60.13 -11.34 1.20
CA SER A 12 -61.04 -10.34 1.84
C SER A 12 -61.14 -10.46 3.37
N ALA A 13 -61.01 -9.30 3.99
CA ALA A 13 -61.07 -8.89 5.40
C ALA A 13 -62.14 -9.49 6.34
N LYS A 14 -61.81 -9.57 7.65
CA LYS A 14 -62.55 -8.94 8.76
C LYS A 14 -61.66 -8.74 10.00
N LEU A 15 -61.83 -7.57 10.63
CA LEU A 15 -61.07 -6.99 11.75
C LEU A 15 -61.43 -7.56 13.13
N ALA A 16 -60.54 -7.22 14.10
CA ALA A 16 -60.65 -7.15 15.57
C ALA A 16 -60.01 -8.34 16.32
N ALA A 17 -59.16 -8.20 17.33
CA ALA A 17 -58.57 -7.05 18.01
C ALA A 17 -57.42 -7.55 18.93
N PHE A 18 -56.36 -6.74 19.07
CA PHE A 18 -55.40 -6.62 20.18
C PHE A 18 -54.72 -7.87 20.80
N ALA A 19 -53.44 -8.04 20.48
CA ALA A 19 -52.33 -8.11 21.46
C ALA A 19 -50.98 -8.20 20.72
N THR A 20 -50.47 -7.08 20.21
CA THR A 20 -49.07 -7.04 19.74
C THR A 20 -48.16 -6.84 20.93
N THR A 21 -47.62 -7.94 21.44
CA THR A 21 -46.33 -7.94 22.14
C THR A 21 -45.31 -7.30 21.20
N SER A 22 -44.82 -6.12 21.54
CA SER A 22 -43.69 -5.48 20.90
C SER A 22 -42.44 -6.31 21.18
N SER A 23 -42.21 -7.35 20.38
CA SER A 23 -40.88 -7.92 20.19
C SER A 23 -40.09 -6.87 19.41
N ALA A 24 -39.42 -5.99 20.15
CA ALA A 24 -38.37 -5.15 19.62
C ALA A 24 -37.32 -6.10 19.02
N PHE A 25 -37.29 -6.17 17.68
CA PHE A 25 -36.09 -6.61 17.01
C PHE A 25 -34.97 -5.70 17.49
N PRO A 26 -33.83 -6.23 17.97
CA PRO A 26 -32.66 -5.39 18.10
C PRO A 26 -32.33 -4.97 16.68
N SER A 27 -32.65 -3.71 16.35
CA SER A 27 -31.97 -3.03 15.27
C SER A 27 -30.50 -3.13 15.62
N CYS A 28 -29.79 -4.05 14.99
CA CYS A 28 -28.35 -4.03 14.92
C CYS A 28 -27.99 -2.76 14.17
N VAL A 29 -28.03 -1.64 14.87
CA VAL A 29 -27.27 -0.45 14.53
C VAL A 29 -25.84 -0.90 14.74
N SER A 30 -25.26 -1.50 13.70
CA SER A 30 -23.82 -1.60 13.57
C SER A 30 -23.32 -0.17 13.72
N ALA A 31 -22.76 0.14 14.90
CA ALA A 31 -22.01 1.35 15.09
C ALA A 31 -21.03 1.47 13.91
N PRO A 32 -20.90 2.64 13.25
CA PRO A 32 -19.90 2.79 12.21
C PRO A 32 -18.57 2.39 12.84
N LEU A 33 -17.89 1.41 12.25
CA LEU A 33 -16.49 1.13 12.58
C LEU A 33 -15.73 2.42 12.25
N GLN A 34 -15.58 3.28 13.25
CA GLN A 34 -14.71 4.45 13.24
C GLN A 34 -13.29 3.90 13.11
N SER A 35 -12.85 3.77 11.87
CA SER A 35 -11.49 3.37 11.58
C SER A 35 -10.61 4.59 11.93
N LYS A 36 -9.72 4.47 12.92
CA LYS A 36 -8.95 5.59 13.50
C LYS A 36 -7.62 5.79 12.74
N VAL A 37 -7.12 7.04 12.64
CA VAL A 37 -5.83 7.36 11.98
C VAL A 37 -4.66 6.68 12.69
N ALA A 38 -4.76 6.53 14.00
CA ALA A 38 -3.72 5.93 14.83
C ALA A 38 -4.14 4.52 15.27
N ASP A 39 -3.93 3.54 14.37
CA ASP A 39 -4.23 2.12 14.57
C ASP A 39 -2.95 1.33 14.88
N PHE A 40 -2.16 1.83 15.84
CA PHE A 40 -1.02 1.10 16.38
C PHE A 40 -1.39 0.50 17.75
N GLU A 41 -0.81 -0.66 18.02
CA GLU A 41 -0.89 -1.30 19.33
C GLU A 41 0.36 -1.00 20.16
N ILE A 42 0.25 -1.15 21.48
CA ILE A 42 1.33 -0.85 22.42
C ILE A 42 1.89 -2.18 22.94
N SER A 43 3.21 -2.37 22.81
CA SER A 43 3.95 -3.47 23.44
C SER A 43 4.81 -2.96 24.59
N LEU A 44 5.39 -3.88 25.37
CA LEU A 44 6.35 -3.57 26.43
C LEU A 44 7.70 -4.23 26.12
N ALA A 45 8.76 -3.43 25.98
CA ALA A 45 10.12 -3.92 25.92
C ALA A 45 10.66 -4.21 27.31
N GLN A 46 11.26 -5.39 27.47
CA GLN A 46 11.67 -5.94 28.76
C GLN A 46 12.73 -5.09 29.47
N TRP A 47 13.52 -4.32 28.72
CA TRP A 47 14.51 -3.39 29.27
C TRP A 47 13.88 -2.31 30.17
N SER A 48 12.59 -2.03 30.03
CA SER A 48 11.87 -1.09 30.91
C SER A 48 11.84 -1.52 32.38
N LEU A 49 12.16 -2.78 32.67
CA LEU A 49 12.18 -3.41 34.00
C LEU A 49 13.58 -3.94 34.36
N HIS A 50 14.64 -3.44 33.70
CA HIS A 50 16.00 -3.98 33.86
C HIS A 50 16.52 -3.91 35.29
N ARG A 51 16.11 -2.91 36.09
CA ARG A 51 16.50 -2.79 37.50
C ARG A 51 15.80 -3.84 38.35
N ALA A 52 14.50 -4.03 38.17
CA ALA A 52 13.75 -5.07 38.89
C ALA A 52 14.29 -6.48 38.56
N PHE A 53 14.56 -6.77 37.27
CA PHE A 53 15.19 -8.04 36.88
C PHE A 53 16.62 -8.16 37.42
N GLY A 54 17.42 -7.10 37.34
CA GLY A 54 18.81 -7.09 37.82
C GLY A 54 18.93 -7.24 39.33
N ALA A 55 17.95 -6.73 40.10
CA ALA A 55 17.85 -6.90 41.54
C ALA A 55 17.32 -8.28 41.97
N GLY A 56 16.72 -9.04 41.05
CA GLY A 56 16.06 -10.31 41.33
C GLY A 56 14.64 -10.16 41.93
N ASP A 57 14.06 -8.96 41.88
CA ASP A 57 12.72 -8.67 42.39
C ASP A 57 11.61 -9.19 41.45
N LEU A 58 11.95 -9.43 40.17
CA LEU A 58 11.06 -9.98 39.16
C LEU A 58 11.73 -11.15 38.44
N ASP A 59 11.05 -12.30 38.34
CA ASP A 59 11.51 -13.44 37.55
C ASP A 59 11.18 -13.23 36.06
N ASN A 60 12.10 -13.58 35.17
CA ASN A 60 11.90 -13.51 33.71
C ASN A 60 10.63 -14.23 33.24
N LEU A 61 10.26 -15.35 33.87
CA LEU A 61 9.02 -16.08 33.56
C LEU A 61 7.75 -15.31 33.91
N ASP A 62 7.83 -14.29 34.76
CA ASP A 62 6.70 -13.45 35.15
C ASP A 62 6.57 -12.17 34.29
N PHE A 63 7.41 -11.99 33.27
CA PHE A 63 7.36 -10.79 32.42
C PHE A 63 6.01 -10.61 31.72
N ALA A 64 5.42 -11.66 31.15
CA ALA A 64 4.10 -11.58 30.50
C ALA A 64 3.00 -11.16 31.49
N LYS A 65 3.05 -11.68 32.73
CA LYS A 65 2.14 -11.28 33.81
C LYS A 65 2.34 -9.80 34.16
N MET A 66 3.59 -9.34 34.20
CA MET A 66 3.90 -7.93 34.45
C MET A 66 3.38 -7.03 33.33
N ALA A 67 3.48 -7.43 32.05
CA ALA A 67 2.88 -6.66 30.95
C ALA A 67 1.36 -6.49 31.12
N ARG A 68 0.64 -7.55 31.56
CA ARG A 68 -0.79 -7.46 31.87
C ARG A 68 -1.10 -6.51 33.03
N HIS A 69 -0.20 -6.39 34.02
CA HIS A 69 -0.34 -5.40 35.09
C HIS A 69 -0.39 -3.97 34.56
N PHE A 70 0.29 -3.71 33.44
CA PHE A 70 0.25 -2.44 32.73
C PHE A 70 -0.84 -2.34 31.68
N ASP A 71 -1.78 -3.28 31.59
CA ASP A 71 -2.80 -3.32 30.52
C ASP A 71 -2.16 -3.39 29.11
N ILE A 72 -1.09 -4.19 29.00
CA ILE A 72 -0.35 -4.44 27.76
C ILE A 72 -0.42 -5.94 27.44
N ASN A 73 -0.72 -6.27 26.19
CA ASN A 73 -0.91 -7.64 25.71
C ASN A 73 0.12 -8.07 24.66
N ALA A 74 1.24 -7.36 24.54
CA ALA A 74 2.35 -7.74 23.68
C ALA A 74 3.69 -7.37 24.32
N ILE A 75 4.70 -8.23 24.15
CA ILE A 75 6.00 -8.09 24.81
C ILE A 75 7.18 -8.34 23.88
N GLU A 76 8.28 -7.67 24.18
CA GLU A 76 9.56 -7.74 23.48
C GLU A 76 10.63 -8.12 24.50
N TYR A 77 11.21 -9.31 24.37
CA TYR A 77 12.16 -9.85 25.36
C TYR A 77 13.55 -9.27 25.19
N VAL A 78 14.37 -9.29 26.24
CA VAL A 78 15.81 -8.99 26.17
C VAL A 78 16.60 -10.20 26.66
N ASN A 79 17.50 -10.70 25.83
CA ASN A 79 18.21 -11.96 26.05
C ASN A 79 19.03 -11.98 27.35
N GLN A 80 19.50 -10.83 27.84
CA GLN A 80 20.32 -10.73 29.05
C GLN A 80 19.64 -11.37 30.28
N PHE A 81 18.31 -11.28 30.37
CA PHE A 81 17.53 -11.83 31.48
C PHE A 81 17.34 -13.35 31.43
N PHE A 82 17.77 -14.01 30.34
CA PHE A 82 17.71 -15.46 30.18
C PHE A 82 18.85 -16.00 29.29
N HIS A 83 20.04 -15.38 29.34
CA HIS A 83 21.13 -15.62 28.39
C HIS A 83 21.59 -17.10 28.31
N ASN A 84 21.58 -17.82 29.44
CA ASN A 84 21.96 -19.25 29.51
C ASN A 84 20.81 -20.22 29.23
N LYS A 85 19.65 -19.72 28.78
CA LYS A 85 18.42 -20.50 28.60
C LYS A 85 17.91 -20.53 27.16
N SER A 86 18.61 -19.90 26.22
CA SER A 86 18.28 -19.90 24.78
C SER A 86 18.04 -21.30 24.19
N LEU A 87 18.81 -22.28 24.64
CA LEU A 87 18.77 -23.68 24.18
C LEU A 87 17.98 -24.61 25.13
N ASP A 88 17.45 -24.08 26.24
CA ASP A 88 16.62 -24.81 27.19
C ASP A 88 15.17 -24.81 26.67
N GLU A 89 14.85 -25.78 25.81
CA GLU A 89 13.53 -25.86 25.14
C GLU A 89 12.36 -25.90 26.13
N ASN A 90 12.56 -26.47 27.32
CA ASN A 90 11.54 -26.50 28.37
C ASN A 90 11.33 -25.13 28.98
N TYR A 91 12.39 -24.35 29.18
CA TYR A 91 12.30 -22.98 29.67
C TYR A 91 11.59 -22.08 28.65
N ILE A 92 11.95 -22.17 27.38
CA ILE A 92 11.31 -21.40 26.31
C ILE A 92 9.84 -21.80 26.12
N ALA A 93 9.51 -23.09 26.24
CA ALA A 93 8.12 -23.57 26.24
C ALA A 93 7.32 -23.01 27.43
N GLN A 94 7.93 -22.92 28.62
CA GLN A 94 7.30 -22.29 29.78
C GLN A 94 7.07 -20.80 29.59
N MET A 95 8.03 -20.07 29.03
CA MET A 95 7.85 -18.66 28.65
C MET A 95 6.66 -18.50 27.70
N LYS A 96 6.60 -19.32 26.65
CA LYS A 96 5.51 -19.29 25.67
C LYS A 96 4.16 -19.57 26.33
N GLN A 97 4.07 -20.65 27.13
CA GLN A 97 2.83 -21.04 27.79
C GLN A 97 2.31 -19.93 28.71
N ARG A 98 3.18 -19.30 29.49
CA ARG A 98 2.79 -18.19 30.37
C ARG A 98 2.32 -16.95 29.62
N ALA A 99 2.93 -16.67 28.46
CA ALA A 99 2.45 -15.61 27.59
C ALA A 99 1.06 -15.95 27.01
N ASP A 100 0.88 -17.16 26.50
CA ASP A 100 -0.40 -17.65 25.95
C ASP A 100 -1.52 -17.64 27.02
N ASP A 101 -1.26 -18.13 28.23
CA ASP A 101 -2.21 -18.18 29.35
C ASP A 101 -2.72 -16.78 29.73
N MET A 102 -1.89 -15.76 29.54
CA MET A 102 -2.19 -14.37 29.83
C MET A 102 -2.75 -13.61 28.61
N GLY A 103 -2.86 -14.27 27.44
CA GLY A 103 -3.24 -13.63 26.19
C GLY A 103 -2.24 -12.54 25.76
N VAL A 104 -0.96 -12.76 26.01
CA VAL A 104 0.14 -11.84 25.68
C VAL A 104 0.93 -12.36 24.49
N GLN A 105 1.03 -11.55 23.44
CA GLN A 105 1.79 -11.88 22.24
C GLN A 105 3.30 -11.64 22.45
N SER A 106 4.11 -12.63 22.09
CA SER A 106 5.57 -12.49 21.99
C SER A 106 5.94 -11.91 20.61
N LEU A 107 6.63 -10.77 20.58
CA LEU A 107 6.93 -10.06 19.32
C LEU A 107 8.35 -10.30 18.83
N LEU A 108 9.35 -10.07 19.68
CA LEU A 108 10.77 -10.17 19.32
C LEU A 108 11.66 -10.45 20.52
N ILE A 109 12.91 -10.82 20.24
CA ILE A 109 13.99 -10.90 21.25
C ILE A 109 15.09 -9.91 20.87
N MET A 110 15.42 -8.98 21.78
CA MET A 110 16.57 -8.10 21.72
C MET A 110 17.82 -8.85 22.19
N CYS A 111 18.84 -8.91 21.34
CA CYS A 111 20.04 -9.70 21.54
C CYS A 111 21.25 -8.81 21.82
N ASP A 112 21.75 -8.86 23.05
CA ASP A 112 22.96 -8.17 23.48
C ASP A 112 24.03 -9.17 23.94
N GLY A 113 25.30 -8.73 23.98
CA GLY A 113 26.40 -9.53 24.53
C GLY A 113 26.95 -10.64 23.64
N ASP A 114 26.41 -10.84 22.43
CA ASP A 114 26.80 -11.91 21.50
C ASP A 114 27.83 -11.50 20.43
N GLY A 115 28.44 -10.33 20.59
CA GLY A 115 29.49 -9.80 19.71
C GLY A 115 28.97 -8.84 18.63
N ASN A 116 29.91 -8.22 17.92
CA ASN A 116 29.62 -7.16 16.95
C ASN A 116 29.38 -7.75 15.56
N LEU A 117 28.18 -7.55 14.99
CA LEU A 117 27.86 -8.02 13.64
C LEU A 117 28.60 -7.25 12.55
N GLY A 118 29.18 -6.09 12.86
CA GLY A 118 30.10 -5.36 11.99
C GLY A 118 31.56 -5.43 12.41
N ASP A 119 32.01 -6.44 13.18
CA ASP A 119 33.41 -6.49 13.63
C ASP A 119 34.38 -6.47 12.42
N PRO A 120 35.46 -5.65 12.40
CA PRO A 120 36.44 -5.66 11.32
C PRO A 120 37.13 -7.01 11.10
N SER A 121 37.27 -7.83 12.14
CA SER A 121 37.77 -9.20 12.01
C SER A 121 36.68 -10.10 11.47
N ALA A 122 36.88 -10.63 10.26
CA ALA A 122 35.96 -11.58 9.64
C ALA A 122 35.65 -12.79 10.55
N THR A 123 36.65 -13.29 11.28
CA THR A 123 36.48 -14.40 12.23
C THR A 123 35.58 -14.02 13.40
N ARG A 124 35.78 -12.85 14.02
CA ARG A 124 34.95 -12.41 15.15
C ARG A 124 33.53 -12.08 14.70
N ARG A 125 33.38 -11.50 13.51
CA ARG A 125 32.08 -11.24 12.89
C ARG A 125 31.31 -12.54 12.63
N GLU A 126 31.97 -13.57 12.09
CA GLU A 126 31.36 -14.89 11.92
C GLU A 126 30.95 -15.53 13.25
N ILE A 127 31.80 -15.42 14.28
CA ILE A 127 31.45 -15.89 15.63
C ILE A 127 30.20 -15.17 16.15
N ALA A 128 30.09 -13.86 15.96
CA ALA A 128 28.92 -13.10 16.36
C ALA A 128 27.67 -13.61 15.62
N VAL A 129 27.73 -13.80 14.30
CA VAL A 129 26.62 -14.37 13.51
C VAL A 129 26.19 -15.73 14.07
N GLN A 130 27.14 -16.64 14.32
CA GLN A 130 26.83 -17.98 14.82
C GLN A 130 26.19 -17.95 16.22
N LYS A 131 26.66 -17.08 17.11
CA LYS A 131 26.08 -16.91 18.44
C LYS A 131 24.62 -16.46 18.39
N HIS A 132 24.24 -15.62 17.44
CA HIS A 132 22.85 -15.14 17.32
C HIS A 132 21.87 -16.21 16.81
N ARG A 133 22.34 -17.32 16.22
CA ARG A 133 21.46 -18.39 15.71
C ARG A 133 20.62 -19.05 16.79
N GLN A 134 21.15 -19.15 18.01
CA GLN A 134 20.38 -19.68 19.14
C GLN A 134 19.13 -18.84 19.44
N TRP A 135 19.21 -17.53 19.25
CA TRP A 135 18.11 -16.60 19.49
C TRP A 135 17.06 -16.66 18.40
N LEU A 136 17.44 -16.92 17.15
CA LEU A 136 16.49 -17.24 16.08
C LEU A 136 15.65 -18.47 16.42
N ARG A 137 16.28 -19.52 16.95
CA ARG A 137 15.57 -20.73 17.38
C ARG A 137 14.59 -20.44 18.54
N ALA A 138 15.06 -19.74 19.57
CA ALA A 138 14.21 -19.36 20.71
C ALA A 138 13.04 -18.46 20.28
N ALA A 139 13.30 -17.45 19.45
CA ALA A 139 12.29 -16.53 18.92
C ALA A 139 11.22 -17.28 18.12
N LYS A 140 11.63 -18.26 17.29
CA LYS A 140 10.69 -19.11 16.55
C LYS A 140 9.77 -19.88 17.48
N GLN A 141 10.30 -20.47 18.55
CA GLN A 141 9.53 -21.25 19.51
C GLN A 141 8.55 -20.37 20.30
N LEU A 142 8.94 -19.14 20.63
CA LEU A 142 8.07 -18.15 21.28
C LEU A 142 6.98 -17.59 20.35
N GLY A 143 7.10 -17.78 19.04
CA GLY A 143 6.19 -17.19 18.05
C GLY A 143 6.49 -15.73 17.71
N CYS A 144 7.69 -15.26 18.03
CA CYS A 144 8.17 -13.94 17.64
C CYS A 144 8.25 -13.79 16.11
N HIS A 145 8.24 -12.55 15.63
CA HIS A 145 8.46 -12.23 14.22
C HIS A 145 9.89 -11.76 13.92
N SER A 146 10.66 -11.34 14.94
CA SER A 146 12.01 -10.80 14.74
C SER A 146 12.97 -11.14 15.88
N ILE A 147 14.27 -11.00 15.62
CA ILE A 147 15.28 -10.70 16.64
C ILE A 147 15.87 -9.31 16.37
N ARG A 148 16.13 -8.53 17.42
CA ARG A 148 16.88 -7.26 17.33
C ARG A 148 18.34 -7.52 17.64
N VAL A 149 19.25 -6.93 16.86
CA VAL A 149 20.70 -7.08 16.97
C VAL A 149 21.42 -5.73 16.77
N ASN A 150 22.72 -5.67 17.09
CA ASN A 150 23.53 -4.48 16.84
C ASN A 150 24.05 -4.42 15.40
N ALA A 151 24.41 -3.22 14.94
CA ALA A 151 25.26 -2.99 13.77
C ALA A 151 26.63 -2.40 14.17
N ALA A 152 27.12 -2.76 15.37
CA ALA A 152 28.34 -2.18 15.92
C ALA A 152 29.56 -2.56 15.05
N SER A 153 30.40 -1.57 14.77
CA SER A 153 31.60 -1.71 13.94
C SER A 153 32.65 -0.67 14.33
N SER A 154 33.75 -0.62 13.57
CA SER A 154 34.80 0.39 13.71
C SER A 154 35.52 0.59 12.37
N GLY A 155 36.02 1.80 12.12
CA GLY A 155 36.60 2.21 10.83
C GLY A 155 35.89 3.45 10.27
N SER A 156 36.11 3.76 8.99
CA SER A 156 35.39 4.84 8.30
C SER A 156 33.90 4.56 8.15
N PHE A 157 33.12 5.59 7.83
CA PHE A 157 31.67 5.51 7.64
C PHE A 157 31.29 4.36 6.68
N GLU A 158 31.89 4.34 5.50
CA GLU A 158 31.63 3.36 4.44
C GLU A 158 32.16 1.96 4.77
N GLU A 159 33.32 1.87 5.46
CA GLU A 159 33.86 0.58 5.91
C GLU A 159 32.91 -0.08 6.91
N GLN A 160 32.45 0.68 7.91
CA GLN A 160 31.51 0.17 8.90
C GLN A 160 30.20 -0.28 8.26
N GLN A 161 29.66 0.45 7.28
CA GLN A 161 28.44 0.02 6.58
C GLN A 161 28.63 -1.34 5.92
N LYS A 162 29.75 -1.53 5.19
CA LYS A 162 30.04 -2.79 4.50
C LYS A 162 30.21 -3.95 5.47
N LEU A 163 30.90 -3.72 6.59
CA LEU A 163 31.13 -4.76 7.60
C LEU A 163 29.84 -5.15 8.31
N ALA A 164 29.04 -4.17 8.72
CA ALA A 164 27.72 -4.43 9.32
C ALA A 164 26.79 -5.15 8.35
N ALA A 165 26.75 -4.72 7.08
CA ALA A 165 25.95 -5.38 6.05
C ALA A 165 26.37 -6.84 5.83
N ASP A 166 27.67 -7.16 5.83
CA ASP A 166 28.15 -8.55 5.70
C ASP A 166 27.63 -9.45 6.83
N GLY A 167 27.75 -9.03 8.09
CA GLY A 167 27.28 -9.83 9.22
C GLY A 167 25.75 -9.94 9.27
N LEU A 168 25.04 -8.84 9.02
CA LEU A 168 23.58 -8.80 8.99
C LEU A 168 23.02 -9.66 7.86
N ALA A 169 23.61 -9.62 6.67
CA ALA A 169 23.18 -10.45 5.54
C ALA A 169 23.29 -11.95 5.87
N LYS A 170 24.41 -12.38 6.46
CA LYS A 170 24.60 -13.78 6.88
C LYS A 170 23.61 -14.19 7.97
N LEU A 171 23.36 -13.33 8.95
CA LEU A 171 22.39 -13.63 10.00
C LEU A 171 20.96 -13.64 9.45
N ALA A 172 20.62 -12.77 8.51
CA ALA A 172 19.34 -12.74 7.83
C ALA A 172 19.10 -14.01 6.99
N ASP A 173 20.14 -14.60 6.40
CA ASP A 173 20.02 -15.92 5.75
C ASP A 173 19.55 -17.00 6.72
N TYR A 174 20.16 -17.08 7.91
CA TYR A 174 19.65 -17.98 8.96
C TYR A 174 18.26 -17.58 9.43
N GLY A 175 17.95 -16.29 9.55
CA GLY A 175 16.63 -15.80 9.93
C GLY A 175 15.52 -16.27 8.97
N ALA A 176 15.82 -16.31 7.68
CA ALA A 176 14.89 -16.77 6.65
C ALA A 176 14.51 -18.25 6.82
N GLU A 177 15.43 -19.11 7.27
CA GLU A 177 15.15 -20.53 7.58
C GLU A 177 14.05 -20.68 8.64
N TYR A 178 13.94 -19.73 9.57
CA TYR A 178 12.91 -19.72 10.62
C TYR A 178 11.67 -18.89 10.24
N GLY A 179 11.71 -18.17 9.11
CA GLY A 179 10.69 -17.18 8.74
C GLY A 179 10.70 -15.95 9.66
N LEU A 180 11.88 -15.58 10.19
CA LEU A 180 12.09 -14.46 11.10
C LEU A 180 12.81 -13.31 10.41
N ASN A 181 12.57 -12.10 10.91
CA ASN A 181 13.37 -10.94 10.54
C ASN A 181 14.57 -10.75 11.49
N VAL A 182 15.64 -10.18 10.96
CA VAL A 182 16.78 -9.64 11.72
C VAL A 182 16.70 -8.14 11.63
N ILE A 183 16.55 -7.45 12.76
CA ILE A 183 16.38 -6.00 12.76
C ILE A 183 17.43 -5.29 13.59
N VAL A 184 17.83 -4.10 13.16
CA VAL A 184 18.79 -3.27 13.86
C VAL A 184 18.08 -2.08 14.49
N GLU A 185 18.31 -1.91 15.78
CA GLU A 185 17.94 -0.70 16.51
C GLU A 185 19.08 0.32 16.40
N ASN A 186 18.74 1.59 16.19
CA ASN A 186 19.73 2.67 16.40
C ASN A 186 20.14 2.67 17.87
N HIS A 187 21.43 2.54 18.16
CA HIS A 187 21.89 2.25 19.52
C HIS A 187 23.33 2.78 19.76
N GLY A 188 23.61 4.00 19.31
CA GLY A 188 24.91 4.65 19.48
C GLY A 188 25.85 4.49 18.28
N GLY A 189 26.86 5.36 18.20
CA GLY A 189 27.79 5.40 17.07
C GLY A 189 27.09 5.64 15.73
N TYR A 190 27.59 5.07 14.63
CA TYR A 190 26.95 5.26 13.32
C TYR A 190 25.57 4.61 13.20
N SER A 191 25.21 3.66 14.08
CA SER A 191 23.83 3.13 14.08
C SER A 191 22.79 4.19 14.46
N SER A 192 23.19 5.25 15.15
CA SER A 192 22.37 6.44 15.45
C SER A 192 22.18 7.39 14.25
N ASN A 193 22.88 7.19 13.13
CA ASN A 193 22.69 7.99 11.92
C ASN A 193 21.69 7.27 11.01
N GLY A 194 20.48 7.84 10.85
CA GLY A 194 19.41 7.22 10.07
C GLY A 194 19.82 6.91 8.64
N ASN A 195 20.46 7.86 7.96
CA ASN A 195 20.97 7.68 6.60
C ASN A 195 22.06 6.58 6.52
N TRP A 196 22.95 6.50 7.52
CA TRP A 196 23.93 5.41 7.58
C TRP A 196 23.24 4.05 7.72
N LEU A 197 22.27 3.93 8.63
CA LEU A 197 21.59 2.67 8.89
C LEU A 197 20.68 2.26 7.72
N ALA A 198 19.99 3.21 7.08
CA ALA A 198 19.27 3.00 5.83
C ALA A 198 20.22 2.50 4.71
N GLY A 199 21.43 3.08 4.62
CA GLY A 199 22.47 2.60 3.72
C GLY A 199 22.89 1.16 3.98
N VAL A 200 23.03 0.75 5.25
CA VAL A 200 23.28 -0.66 5.62
C VAL A 200 22.15 -1.56 5.14
N MET A 201 20.89 -1.18 5.37
CA MET A 201 19.74 -1.99 4.92
C MET A 201 19.71 -2.16 3.40
N ASN A 202 20.00 -1.09 2.67
CA ASN A 202 20.13 -1.14 1.21
C ASN A 202 21.26 -2.08 0.75
N MET A 203 22.41 -2.08 1.44
CA MET A 203 23.53 -2.98 1.13
C MET A 203 23.22 -4.44 1.46
N VAL A 204 22.47 -4.70 2.54
CA VAL A 204 22.02 -6.07 2.87
C VAL A 204 21.05 -6.58 1.80
N GLY A 205 20.11 -5.76 1.34
CA GLY A 205 19.24 -6.06 0.20
C GLY A 205 18.30 -7.26 0.40
N LYS A 206 17.93 -7.58 1.65
CA LYS A 206 17.05 -8.70 2.00
C LYS A 206 15.80 -8.20 2.72
N ASP A 207 14.60 -8.65 2.30
CA ASP A 207 13.33 -8.19 2.87
C ASP A 207 13.13 -8.56 4.36
N ASN A 208 13.82 -9.60 4.83
CA ASN A 208 13.82 -10.04 6.23
C ASN A 208 14.95 -9.42 7.06
N CYS A 209 15.70 -8.45 6.52
CA CYS A 209 16.57 -7.57 7.30
C CYS A 209 15.95 -6.17 7.35
N GLY A 210 15.93 -5.53 8.51
CA GLY A 210 15.28 -4.22 8.65
C GLY A 210 15.70 -3.44 9.87
N THR A 211 14.88 -2.48 10.27
CA THR A 211 15.14 -1.58 11.40
C THR A 211 14.13 -1.74 12.53
N LEU A 212 14.56 -1.35 13.71
CA LEU A 212 13.75 -1.04 14.88
C LEU A 212 14.04 0.44 15.24
N PRO A 213 13.36 1.42 14.64
CA PRO A 213 13.60 2.83 14.97
C PRO A 213 13.25 3.09 16.44
N ASP A 214 14.24 3.54 17.21
CA ASP A 214 14.14 3.97 18.60
C ASP A 214 14.08 5.50 18.69
N PHE A 215 13.21 6.03 19.54
CA PHE A 215 12.94 7.47 19.62
C PHE A 215 14.09 8.31 20.20
N GLY A 216 14.98 7.71 20.99
CA GLY A 216 15.95 8.42 21.83
C GLY A 216 17.41 8.13 21.50
N ASN A 217 17.73 6.98 20.91
CA ASN A 217 19.09 6.52 20.68
C ASN A 217 19.76 7.19 19.46
N PHE A 218 19.98 8.51 19.54
CA PHE A 218 20.55 9.33 18.46
C PHE A 218 21.92 9.94 18.78
N ASN A 219 22.56 9.43 19.84
CA ASN A 219 23.90 9.85 20.20
C ASN A 219 24.90 9.28 19.20
N MET A 220 25.62 10.14 18.48
CA MET A 220 26.73 9.75 17.62
C MET A 220 28.03 9.78 18.44
N TYR A 221 28.86 8.75 18.29
CA TYR A 221 30.22 8.74 18.80
C TYR A 221 31.11 7.87 17.90
N ASN A 222 32.40 8.16 17.82
CA ASN A 222 33.34 7.38 17.04
C ASN A 222 34.42 6.77 17.96
N GLY A 223 34.20 5.53 18.41
CA GLY A 223 35.07 4.92 19.41
C GLY A 223 34.94 5.60 20.78
N ASN A 224 36.07 5.94 21.40
CA ASN A 224 36.11 6.67 22.67
C ASN A 224 36.04 8.20 22.49
N ASP A 225 36.09 8.68 21.24
CA ASP A 225 35.97 10.10 20.92
C ASP A 225 34.49 10.44 20.72
N VAL A 226 33.94 11.16 21.70
CA VAL A 226 32.65 11.82 21.58
C VAL A 226 32.82 12.95 20.57
N GLN A 227 32.50 12.70 19.30
CA GLN A 227 32.07 13.82 18.46
C GLN A 227 30.70 14.22 19.00
N ASP A 228 30.64 15.35 19.71
CA ASP A 228 29.36 15.98 20.07
C ASP A 228 28.53 16.14 18.79
N GLY A 229 27.55 15.26 18.63
CA GLY A 229 26.66 15.23 17.49
C GLY A 229 25.44 14.42 17.84
N LEU A 230 24.38 15.08 18.27
CA LEU A 230 23.06 14.47 18.30
C LEU A 230 22.56 14.42 16.85
N TYR A 231 22.27 13.24 16.33
CA TYR A 231 21.56 13.14 15.06
C TYR A 231 20.10 13.61 15.28
N ASP A 232 19.50 14.29 14.29
CA ASP A 232 18.09 14.68 14.44
C ASP A 232 17.23 13.41 14.50
N ARG A 233 16.58 13.19 15.65
CA ARG A 233 15.78 11.99 15.90
C ARG A 233 14.62 11.83 14.94
N TYR A 234 13.98 12.92 14.52
CA TYR A 234 12.81 12.86 13.64
C TYR A 234 13.26 12.51 12.22
N GLN A 235 14.34 13.12 11.75
CA GLN A 235 14.97 12.75 10.48
C GLN A 235 15.44 11.29 10.52
N GLY A 236 16.14 10.89 11.57
CA GLY A 236 16.66 9.54 11.68
C GLY A 236 15.56 8.47 11.70
N VAL A 237 14.47 8.69 12.45
CA VAL A 237 13.30 7.80 12.40
C VAL A 237 12.70 7.78 10.99
N GLU A 238 12.49 8.94 10.34
CA GLU A 238 11.95 9.02 8.97
C GLU A 238 12.76 8.20 7.96
N GLU A 239 14.09 8.31 8.00
CA GLU A 239 15.01 7.59 7.13
C GLU A 239 14.99 6.07 7.37
N MET A 240 14.72 5.64 8.61
CA MET A 240 14.66 4.23 8.97
C MET A 240 13.29 3.58 8.73
N MET A 241 12.19 4.35 8.70
CA MET A 241 10.82 3.83 8.55
C MET A 241 10.60 2.92 7.34
N PRO A 242 11.20 3.14 6.15
CA PRO A 242 11.04 2.24 5.00
C PRO A 242 11.46 0.79 5.28
N PHE A 243 12.31 0.56 6.30
CA PHE A 243 12.83 -0.76 6.68
C PHE A 243 12.26 -1.28 8.00
N ALA A 244 11.39 -0.50 8.66
CA ALA A 244 10.93 -0.79 10.01
C ALA A 244 10.09 -2.07 10.07
N LYS A 245 10.42 -2.96 11.02
CA LYS A 245 9.60 -4.14 11.37
C LYS A 245 9.09 -4.10 12.82
N ALA A 246 9.59 -3.16 13.62
CA ALA A 246 9.20 -2.85 14.99
C ALA A 246 9.59 -1.38 15.26
N VAL A 247 9.10 -0.77 16.35
CA VAL A 247 9.41 0.62 16.74
C VAL A 247 9.54 0.69 18.27
N SER A 248 10.58 1.36 18.79
CA SER A 248 10.78 1.57 20.24
C SER A 248 10.46 3.01 20.64
N ALA A 249 9.47 3.16 21.52
CA ALA A 249 9.12 4.40 22.19
C ALA A 249 10.00 4.62 23.42
N LYS A 250 11.25 5.02 23.18
CA LYS A 250 12.19 5.43 24.22
C LYS A 250 11.66 6.60 25.04
N SER A 251 11.76 6.49 26.35
CA SER A 251 11.33 7.53 27.31
C SER A 251 12.24 7.61 28.52
N HIS A 252 12.43 8.81 29.06
CA HIS A 252 13.31 9.03 30.22
C HIS A 252 12.66 9.88 31.32
N ALA A 253 12.01 10.98 30.97
CA ALA A 253 11.45 11.88 31.96
C ALA A 253 10.22 12.61 31.42
N PHE A 254 9.27 12.87 32.33
CA PHE A 254 7.99 13.48 32.00
C PHE A 254 7.81 14.83 32.70
N ASP A 255 7.08 15.73 32.02
CA ASP A 255 6.59 16.99 32.58
C ASP A 255 5.29 16.79 33.38
N ASP A 256 4.78 17.86 34.00
CA ASP A 256 3.56 17.82 34.81
C ASP A 256 2.28 17.51 34.00
N ASN A 257 2.36 17.60 32.66
CA ASN A 257 1.28 17.27 31.74
C ASN A 257 1.37 15.83 31.21
N GLY A 258 2.35 15.06 31.69
CA GLY A 258 2.61 13.68 31.27
C GLY A 258 3.26 13.56 29.89
N ASN A 259 3.84 14.64 29.35
CA ASN A 259 4.59 14.59 28.10
C ASN A 259 6.05 14.22 28.35
N GLU A 260 6.65 13.44 27.46
CA GLU A 260 8.08 13.13 27.51
C GLU A 260 8.88 14.42 27.20
N THR A 261 9.92 14.68 27.98
CA THR A 261 10.64 15.97 27.98
C THR A 261 11.73 16.07 26.92
N GLY A 262 12.24 14.95 26.43
CA GLY A 262 13.28 14.87 25.41
C GLY A 262 12.76 14.66 23.98
N THR A 263 11.60 14.03 23.82
CA THR A 263 10.96 13.71 22.52
C THR A 263 9.54 14.27 22.47
N ASP A 264 9.22 15.00 21.41
CA ASP A 264 7.82 15.30 21.08
C ASP A 264 7.15 14.05 20.50
N TYR A 265 6.41 13.33 21.35
CA TYR A 265 5.70 12.11 20.96
C TYR A 265 4.59 12.36 19.94
N TYR A 266 3.98 13.55 19.90
CA TYR A 266 2.96 13.85 18.89
C TYR A 266 3.59 13.90 17.50
N ARG A 267 4.68 14.66 17.36
CA ARG A 267 5.44 14.74 16.11
C ARG A 267 5.99 13.38 15.70
N MET A 268 6.55 12.62 16.66
CA MET A 268 7.17 11.33 16.38
C MET A 268 6.14 10.28 15.92
N VAL A 269 5.03 10.13 16.65
CA VAL A 269 3.98 9.16 16.30
C VAL A 269 3.28 9.55 15.00
N GLU A 270 3.05 10.85 14.76
CA GLU A 270 2.48 11.31 13.49
C GLU A 270 3.36 10.91 12.30
N LEU A 271 4.68 11.08 12.41
CA LEU A 271 5.66 10.70 11.40
C LEU A 271 5.62 9.18 11.13
N ILE A 272 5.58 8.37 12.18
CA ILE A 272 5.48 6.90 12.08
C ILE A 272 4.18 6.50 11.38
N LEU A 273 3.05 7.10 11.74
CA LEU A 273 1.76 6.81 11.11
C LEU A 273 1.73 7.22 9.63
N ARG A 274 2.33 8.37 9.28
CA ARG A 274 2.46 8.83 7.88
C ARG A 274 3.28 7.88 7.02
N SER A 275 4.22 7.13 7.59
CA SER A 275 4.97 6.10 6.87
C SER A 275 4.12 4.88 6.47
N GLY A 276 2.91 4.74 7.02
CA GLY A 276 2.04 3.57 6.82
C GLY A 276 2.34 2.42 7.78
N TYR A 277 3.16 2.64 8.81
CA TYR A 277 3.42 1.66 9.86
C TYR A 277 2.14 1.35 10.66
N THR A 278 1.87 0.07 10.85
CA THR A 278 0.66 -0.46 11.53
C THR A 278 1.01 -1.51 12.58
N GLY A 279 2.30 -1.68 12.89
CA GLY A 279 2.76 -2.62 13.91
C GLY A 279 2.63 -2.06 15.33
N HIS A 280 3.28 -2.74 16.28
CA HIS A 280 3.34 -2.29 17.66
C HIS A 280 4.35 -1.14 17.82
N ILE A 281 4.09 -0.24 18.76
CA ILE A 281 5.06 0.71 19.30
C ILE A 281 5.39 0.25 20.73
N GLY A 282 6.62 -0.24 20.92
CA GLY A 282 7.07 -0.84 22.17
C GLY A 282 7.54 0.20 23.17
N ILE A 283 7.00 0.18 24.39
CA ILE A 283 7.48 1.03 25.48
C ILE A 283 8.86 0.57 25.89
N GLU A 284 9.81 1.51 25.89
CA GLU A 284 11.14 1.31 26.45
C GLU A 284 11.48 2.49 27.39
N TYR A 285 11.24 2.29 28.68
CA TYR A 285 11.56 3.28 29.71
C TYR A 285 13.00 3.09 30.22
N GLU A 286 13.82 4.14 30.11
CA GLU A 286 15.24 4.11 30.53
C GLU A 286 15.59 5.28 31.46
N GLY A 287 14.58 5.95 31.99
CA GLY A 287 14.77 7.08 32.89
C GLY A 287 15.19 6.72 34.31
N GLY A 288 15.82 7.69 34.98
CA GLY A 288 16.16 7.63 36.40
C GLY A 288 15.31 8.53 37.31
N LYS A 289 14.46 9.40 36.75
CA LYS A 289 13.62 10.33 37.52
C LYS A 289 12.40 9.65 38.15
N HIS A 290 11.81 8.68 37.45
CA HIS A 290 10.63 7.93 37.90
C HIS A 290 11.02 6.48 38.20
N SER A 291 10.20 5.77 38.98
CA SER A 291 10.34 4.32 39.10
C SER A 291 10.10 3.64 37.74
N GLU A 292 10.52 2.38 37.58
CA GLU A 292 10.24 1.64 36.34
C GLU A 292 8.73 1.48 36.10
N ASP A 293 7.97 1.17 37.14
CA ASP A 293 6.51 1.06 37.08
C ASP A 293 5.85 2.39 36.65
N ASP A 294 6.23 3.50 37.28
CA ASP A 294 5.71 4.82 36.94
C ASP A 294 6.12 5.25 35.53
N GLY A 295 7.38 5.01 35.16
CA GLY A 295 7.90 5.31 33.83
C GLY A 295 7.11 4.58 32.74
N ILE A 296 6.88 3.28 32.90
CA ILE A 296 6.08 2.47 31.96
C ILE A 296 4.64 3.00 31.87
N ARG A 297 4.00 3.33 33.01
CA ARG A 297 2.64 3.89 33.01
C ARG A 297 2.58 5.23 32.28
N LEU A 298 3.53 6.12 32.54
CA LEU A 298 3.61 7.42 31.90
C LEU A 298 3.81 7.29 30.39
N THR A 299 4.70 6.42 29.92
CA THR A 299 4.89 6.18 28.48
C THR A 299 3.64 5.59 27.84
N ARG A 300 3.01 4.60 28.48
CA ARG A 300 1.75 3.99 28.01
C ARG A 300 0.65 5.04 27.89
N ASP A 301 0.48 5.85 28.92
CA ASP A 301 -0.60 6.83 29.00
C ASP A 301 -0.37 7.96 27.99
N LEU A 302 0.88 8.38 27.77
CA LEU A 302 1.25 9.30 26.72
C LEU A 302 0.97 8.72 25.32
N LEU A 303 1.36 7.48 25.03
CA LEU A 303 1.05 6.83 23.76
C LEU A 303 -0.47 6.71 23.54
N LYS A 304 -1.24 6.34 24.58
CA LYS A 304 -2.71 6.29 24.52
C LYS A 304 -3.31 7.68 24.26
N LYS A 305 -2.80 8.73 24.91
CA LYS A 305 -3.21 10.13 24.73
C LYS A 305 -2.92 10.60 23.30
N VAL A 306 -1.69 10.46 22.83
CA VAL A 306 -1.26 10.82 21.47
C VAL A 306 -2.08 10.08 20.42
N ARG A 307 -2.30 8.77 20.60
CA ARG A 307 -3.16 7.97 19.71
C ARG A 307 -4.59 8.52 19.64
N SER A 308 -5.17 8.89 20.78
CA SER A 308 -6.51 9.47 20.84
C SER A 308 -6.57 10.83 20.16
N GLU A 309 -5.67 11.74 20.52
CA GLU A 309 -5.70 13.12 20.03
C GLU A 309 -5.30 13.22 18.54
N LEU A 310 -4.32 12.44 18.07
CA LEU A 310 -4.03 12.39 16.62
C LEU A 310 -5.19 11.82 15.82
N THR A 311 -5.96 10.89 16.40
CA THR A 311 -7.21 10.41 15.77
C THR A 311 -8.26 11.50 15.68
N GLU A 312 -8.33 12.40 16.66
CA GLU A 312 -9.26 13.54 16.64
C GLU A 312 -8.82 14.66 15.69
N ILE A 313 -7.52 15.00 15.67
CA ILE A 313 -6.94 16.03 14.80
C ILE A 313 -7.01 15.60 13.34
N TYR A 314 -6.76 14.33 13.09
CA TYR A 314 -6.79 13.72 11.77
C TYR A 314 -7.82 12.59 11.79
N PRO A 315 -9.13 12.86 11.68
CA PRO A 315 -10.09 11.78 11.52
C PRO A 315 -9.80 11.07 10.19
N LEU A 316 -9.71 9.73 10.19
CA LEU A 316 -9.80 9.02 8.91
C LEU A 316 -11.21 9.22 8.40
N GLU A 317 -11.31 9.51 7.12
CA GLU A 317 -12.58 9.38 6.44
C GLU A 317 -13.06 7.92 6.61
N PRO A 318 -14.35 7.68 6.84
CA PRO A 318 -14.87 6.33 6.89
C PRO A 318 -14.61 5.63 5.55
N TRP A 319 -14.57 4.30 5.56
CA TRP A 319 -14.52 3.53 4.32
C TRP A 319 -15.68 3.92 3.40
N GLN A 320 -15.34 4.35 2.20
CA GLN A 320 -16.26 4.64 1.11
C GLN A 320 -16.25 3.48 0.13
N ASN A 321 -17.43 2.99 -0.26
CA ASN A 321 -17.52 1.99 -1.30
C ASN A 321 -17.19 2.62 -2.66
N LEU A 322 -16.09 2.17 -3.28
CA LEU A 322 -15.78 2.51 -4.66
C LEU A 322 -16.78 1.85 -5.60
N PHE A 323 -17.16 0.61 -5.30
CA PHE A 323 -18.25 -0.09 -5.97
C PHE A 323 -19.43 -0.26 -5.02
N ASN A 324 -20.61 0.24 -5.42
CA ASN A 324 -21.79 0.25 -4.57
C ASN A 324 -22.54 -1.09 -4.50
N GLY A 325 -22.05 -2.14 -5.16
CA GLY A 325 -22.65 -3.47 -5.21
C GLY A 325 -23.81 -3.63 -6.21
N ASN A 326 -24.42 -2.54 -6.67
CA ASN A 326 -25.67 -2.59 -7.43
C ASN A 326 -25.51 -2.15 -8.89
N ASN A 327 -24.70 -1.12 -9.14
CA ASN A 327 -24.52 -0.54 -10.48
C ASN A 327 -23.20 0.23 -10.57
N LEU A 328 -22.89 0.74 -11.76
CA LEU A 328 -21.66 1.49 -12.04
C LEU A 328 -21.86 3.01 -11.94
N SER A 329 -22.83 3.52 -11.18
CA SER A 329 -23.10 4.96 -11.10
C SER A 329 -21.92 5.79 -10.61
N ASN A 330 -21.01 5.19 -9.84
CA ASN A 330 -19.83 5.85 -9.27
C ASN A 330 -18.61 5.76 -10.21
N TRP A 331 -18.82 5.34 -11.46
CA TRP A 331 -17.78 5.04 -12.43
C TRP A 331 -18.11 5.60 -13.81
N GLN A 332 -17.07 5.96 -14.55
CA GLN A 332 -17.13 6.40 -15.93
C GLN A 332 -16.33 5.44 -16.80
N LYS A 333 -16.99 4.88 -17.82
CA LYS A 333 -16.34 4.12 -18.89
C LYS A 333 -15.55 5.09 -19.79
N VAL A 334 -14.30 4.75 -20.08
CA VAL A 334 -13.39 5.53 -20.92
C VAL A 334 -12.81 4.60 -21.98
N ASN A 335 -13.15 4.84 -23.24
CA ASN A 335 -12.89 3.95 -24.38
C ASN A 335 -13.46 2.54 -24.24
N CYS A 336 -14.59 2.38 -23.56
CA CYS A 336 -15.22 1.08 -23.38
C CYS A 336 -16.58 1.04 -24.04
N HIS A 337 -16.99 -0.17 -24.43
CA HIS A 337 -18.35 -0.47 -24.82
C HIS A 337 -19.25 -0.55 -23.57
N ASP A 338 -20.56 -0.41 -23.76
CA ASP A 338 -21.52 -0.52 -22.65
C ASP A 338 -21.51 -1.90 -21.99
N GLU A 339 -21.07 -2.92 -22.69
CA GLU A 339 -20.96 -4.29 -22.16
C GLU A 339 -19.59 -4.61 -21.55
N THR A 340 -18.57 -3.78 -21.76
CA THR A 340 -17.20 -4.07 -21.27
C THR A 340 -17.13 -4.20 -19.76
N PHE A 341 -17.86 -3.34 -19.06
CA PHE A 341 -18.04 -3.41 -17.62
C PHE A 341 -19.52 -3.50 -17.28
N THR A 342 -19.89 -4.60 -16.63
CA THR A 342 -21.25 -4.89 -16.17
C THR A 342 -21.26 -5.28 -14.71
N VAL A 343 -22.45 -5.37 -14.10
CA VAL A 343 -22.63 -5.85 -12.73
C VAL A 343 -23.30 -7.22 -12.76
N GLU A 344 -22.69 -8.19 -12.08
CA GLU A 344 -23.18 -9.57 -11.96
C GLU A 344 -23.00 -9.99 -10.49
N ASP A 345 -24.07 -10.42 -9.82
CA ASP A 345 -24.04 -10.93 -8.43
C ASP A 345 -23.26 -10.07 -7.42
N ASN A 346 -23.51 -8.76 -7.43
CA ASN A 346 -22.79 -7.77 -6.62
C ASN A 346 -21.27 -7.70 -6.88
N MET A 347 -20.85 -8.01 -8.10
CA MET A 347 -19.48 -7.89 -8.57
C MET A 347 -19.44 -7.04 -9.84
N ILE A 348 -18.33 -6.35 -10.07
CA ILE A 348 -18.03 -5.81 -11.39
C ILE A 348 -17.44 -6.94 -12.22
N LYS A 349 -18.04 -7.20 -13.38
CA LYS A 349 -17.49 -8.07 -14.41
C LYS A 349 -16.89 -7.20 -15.51
N CYS A 350 -15.59 -7.34 -15.70
CA CYS A 350 -14.86 -6.81 -16.84
C CYS A 350 -14.72 -7.93 -17.87
N ASP A 351 -15.09 -7.72 -19.13
CA ASP A 351 -14.89 -8.71 -20.20
C ASP A 351 -13.61 -8.48 -21.04
N GLY A 352 -12.88 -7.41 -20.74
CA GLY A 352 -11.58 -7.10 -21.34
C GLY A 352 -11.64 -6.40 -22.71
N ILE A 353 -12.82 -6.23 -23.32
CA ILE A 353 -12.91 -5.82 -24.74
C ILE A 353 -13.91 -4.65 -24.92
N PRO A 354 -13.57 -3.56 -25.62
CA PRO A 354 -12.22 -3.17 -26.04
C PRO A 354 -11.33 -2.87 -24.84
N THR A 355 -10.04 -2.73 -25.11
CA THR A 355 -9.09 -2.17 -24.17
C THR A 355 -9.48 -0.74 -23.79
N GLY A 356 -9.56 -0.47 -22.49
CA GLY A 356 -9.97 0.82 -21.95
C GLY A 356 -10.03 0.79 -20.42
N VAL A 357 -10.65 1.79 -19.80
CA VAL A 357 -10.71 1.87 -18.34
C VAL A 357 -12.09 2.26 -17.80
N LEU A 358 -12.45 1.67 -16.66
CA LEU A 358 -13.52 2.11 -15.80
C LEU A 358 -12.93 3.04 -14.73
N ARG A 359 -13.15 4.34 -14.86
CA ARG A 359 -12.54 5.39 -14.02
C ARG A 359 -13.50 5.86 -12.93
N SER A 360 -12.98 6.09 -11.72
CA SER A 360 -13.71 6.76 -10.63
C SER A 360 -14.14 8.20 -10.99
N GLU A 361 -15.14 8.72 -10.27
CA GLU A 361 -15.68 10.07 -10.49
C GLU A 361 -14.78 11.20 -9.97
N LYS A 362 -14.02 10.95 -8.91
CA LYS A 362 -13.14 11.93 -8.27
C LYS A 362 -11.70 11.45 -8.21
N ARG A 363 -10.80 12.41 -7.96
CA ARG A 363 -9.37 12.15 -7.73
C ARG A 363 -9.14 11.87 -6.26
N TYR A 364 -8.15 11.03 -5.97
CA TYR A 364 -7.67 10.67 -4.66
C TYR A 364 -6.19 11.06 -4.56
N ARG A 365 -5.78 11.55 -3.39
CA ARG A 365 -4.38 11.88 -3.09
C ARG A 365 -3.78 10.82 -2.16
N ASN A 366 -4.06 10.91 -0.87
CA ASN A 366 -3.62 9.93 0.11
C ASN A 366 -4.80 9.02 0.45
N PHE A 367 -4.62 7.70 0.36
CA PHE A 367 -5.70 6.76 0.61
C PHE A 367 -5.18 5.34 0.91
N ILE A 368 -6.06 4.53 1.50
CA ILE A 368 -5.98 3.08 1.48
C ILE A 368 -7.13 2.58 0.61
N CYS A 369 -6.83 1.76 -0.39
CA CYS A 369 -7.80 1.11 -1.26
C CYS A 369 -7.72 -0.40 -1.05
N GLU A 370 -8.87 -1.06 -0.96
CA GLU A 370 -8.96 -2.51 -0.89
C GLU A 370 -9.99 -3.03 -1.87
N PHE A 371 -9.69 -4.18 -2.46
CA PHE A 371 -10.63 -4.94 -3.26
C PHE A 371 -10.21 -6.40 -3.37
N GLU A 372 -11.16 -7.23 -3.79
CA GLU A 372 -10.88 -8.59 -4.22
C GLU A 372 -11.06 -8.72 -5.73
N TYR A 373 -10.23 -9.54 -6.35
CA TYR A 373 -10.33 -9.87 -7.77
C TYR A 373 -10.21 -11.37 -8.01
N LYS A 374 -10.72 -11.83 -9.17
CA LYS A 374 -10.66 -13.22 -9.60
C LYS A 374 -10.58 -13.31 -11.12
N HIS A 375 -9.63 -14.11 -11.60
CA HIS A 375 -9.51 -14.50 -13.01
C HIS A 375 -10.33 -15.76 -13.29
N ILE A 376 -10.89 -15.88 -14.49
CA ILE A 376 -11.60 -17.07 -14.95
C ILE A 376 -10.75 -17.91 -15.89
N GLU A 377 -9.86 -17.26 -16.64
CA GLU A 377 -8.94 -17.89 -17.58
C GLU A 377 -7.55 -18.10 -16.95
N ASP A 378 -6.86 -19.16 -17.39
CA ASP A 378 -5.51 -19.50 -16.93
C ASP A 378 -4.46 -18.46 -17.33
N ILE A 379 -4.73 -17.75 -18.42
CA ILE A 379 -3.95 -16.62 -18.91
C ILE A 379 -4.94 -15.48 -19.06
N SER A 380 -4.74 -14.41 -18.29
CA SER A 380 -5.66 -13.26 -18.27
C SER A 380 -4.92 -12.01 -17.85
N ASN A 381 -5.26 -10.88 -18.46
CA ASN A 381 -4.68 -9.58 -18.15
C ASN A 381 -5.73 -8.51 -17.82
N ALA A 382 -5.38 -7.66 -16.87
CA ALA A 382 -6.10 -6.48 -16.41
C ALA A 382 -5.18 -5.70 -15.46
N GLY A 383 -5.70 -4.59 -14.93
CA GLY A 383 -4.95 -3.73 -14.04
C GLY A 383 -5.84 -2.87 -13.17
N PHE A 384 -5.25 -2.35 -12.09
CA PHE A 384 -5.85 -1.32 -11.28
C PHE A 384 -4.95 -0.10 -11.27
N PHE A 385 -5.39 1.00 -11.86
CA PHE A 385 -4.57 2.20 -12.01
C PHE A 385 -4.76 3.14 -10.83
N VAL A 386 -3.65 3.63 -10.30
CA VAL A 386 -3.56 4.59 -9.22
C VAL A 386 -3.03 5.93 -9.74
N TRP A 387 -3.65 7.01 -9.26
CA TRP A 387 -3.34 8.39 -9.65
C TRP A 387 -3.40 8.63 -11.18
N SER A 388 -4.35 7.98 -11.83
CA SER A 388 -4.57 8.02 -13.27
C SER A 388 -5.02 9.41 -13.78
N ASP A 389 -4.57 9.79 -14.97
CA ASP A 389 -5.14 10.87 -15.78
C ASP A 389 -6.59 10.55 -16.20
N PRO A 390 -7.50 11.55 -16.32
CA PRO A 390 -8.91 11.30 -16.64
C PRO A 390 -9.18 10.76 -18.05
N THR A 391 -8.22 10.90 -18.96
CA THR A 391 -8.32 10.54 -20.38
C THR A 391 -7.04 9.84 -20.83
N PRO A 392 -7.10 8.95 -21.82
CA PRO A 392 -5.94 8.21 -22.31
C PRO A 392 -4.80 9.11 -22.81
N ALA A 393 -3.58 8.58 -22.71
CA ALA A 393 -2.40 9.15 -23.36
C ALA A 393 -2.55 9.09 -24.88
N ILE A 394 -1.74 9.88 -25.59
CA ILE A 394 -1.87 10.03 -27.05
C ILE A 394 -1.56 8.70 -27.72
N GLY A 395 -2.48 8.21 -28.55
CA GLY A 395 -2.28 7.02 -29.37
C GLY A 395 -2.45 5.67 -28.70
N VAL A 396 -2.77 5.65 -27.41
CA VAL A 396 -2.94 4.42 -26.63
C VAL A 396 -4.27 4.43 -25.88
N PRO A 397 -4.87 3.26 -25.60
CA PRO A 397 -6.16 3.18 -24.90
C PRO A 397 -6.05 3.45 -23.39
N PHE A 398 -4.83 3.49 -22.85
CA PHE A 398 -4.55 3.62 -21.43
C PHE A 398 -4.24 5.06 -21.00
N THR A 399 -4.43 5.32 -19.72
CA THR A 399 -4.13 6.59 -19.08
C THR A 399 -2.71 6.62 -18.51
N ARG A 400 -2.11 7.81 -18.39
CA ARG A 400 -0.93 8.00 -17.54
C ARG A 400 -1.27 7.70 -16.08
N ALA A 401 -0.59 6.75 -15.45
CA ALA A 401 -0.87 6.29 -14.09
C ALA A 401 0.30 5.47 -13.50
N ILE A 402 0.14 5.05 -12.24
CA ILE A 402 0.81 3.84 -11.74
C ILE A 402 -0.15 2.67 -11.90
N GLU A 403 0.31 1.60 -12.52
CA GLU A 403 -0.44 0.37 -12.67
C GLU A 403 -0.11 -0.59 -11.53
N VAL A 404 -1.15 -1.07 -10.85
CA VAL A 404 -1.10 -2.21 -9.94
C VAL A 404 -1.59 -3.41 -10.72
N GLN A 405 -0.69 -4.35 -10.98
CA GLN A 405 -0.95 -5.37 -12.00
C GLN A 405 -1.96 -6.42 -11.54
N VAL A 406 -2.95 -6.71 -12.39
CA VAL A 406 -3.97 -7.74 -12.15
C VAL A 406 -3.90 -8.76 -13.28
N ILE A 407 -2.89 -9.61 -13.22
CA ILE A 407 -2.56 -10.57 -14.29
C ILE A 407 -2.50 -11.99 -13.73
N ASN A 408 -2.85 -13.00 -14.54
CA ASN A 408 -2.78 -14.43 -14.20
C ASN A 408 -2.09 -15.24 -15.30
N GLY A 409 -1.32 -16.25 -14.89
CA GLY A 409 -0.65 -17.17 -15.83
C GLY A 409 0.69 -16.69 -16.38
N TYR A 410 1.19 -15.54 -15.93
CA TYR A 410 2.44 -14.95 -16.42
C TYR A 410 3.50 -14.93 -15.32
N GLU A 411 4.57 -15.70 -15.52
CA GLU A 411 5.71 -15.77 -14.59
C GLU A 411 7.01 -15.67 -15.38
N THR A 412 7.60 -14.48 -15.41
CA THR A 412 8.87 -14.23 -16.08
C THR A 412 9.84 -13.50 -15.16
N GLU A 413 11.09 -13.34 -15.62
CA GLU A 413 12.07 -12.52 -14.92
C GLU A 413 11.71 -11.01 -14.92
N ASN A 414 10.81 -10.57 -15.81
CA ASN A 414 10.47 -9.17 -16.01
C ASN A 414 9.06 -8.79 -15.54
N TYR A 415 8.21 -9.76 -15.21
CA TYR A 415 6.86 -9.53 -14.71
C TYR A 415 6.24 -10.80 -14.12
N THR A 416 5.35 -10.63 -13.14
CA THR A 416 4.70 -11.74 -12.42
C THR A 416 3.19 -11.52 -12.21
N SER A 417 2.48 -12.59 -11.83
CA SER A 417 1.09 -12.55 -11.39
C SER A 417 0.90 -12.17 -9.91
N HIS A 418 1.99 -11.87 -9.20
CA HIS A 418 2.01 -11.83 -7.74
C HIS A 418 2.02 -10.43 -7.12
N GLY A 419 1.71 -9.40 -7.91
CA GLY A 419 1.54 -8.02 -7.44
C GLY A 419 2.65 -7.08 -7.86
N ASP A 420 2.90 -6.98 -9.17
CA ASP A 420 3.80 -5.96 -9.72
C ASP A 420 3.16 -4.56 -9.61
N ILE A 421 3.99 -3.52 -9.44
CA ILE A 421 3.56 -2.12 -9.62
C ILE A 421 4.52 -1.39 -10.55
N PHE A 422 4.03 -0.54 -11.44
CA PHE A 422 4.89 0.16 -12.40
C PHE A 422 4.29 1.45 -12.96
N ALA A 423 5.15 2.35 -13.41
CA ALA A 423 4.73 3.60 -14.06
C ALA A 423 4.37 3.38 -15.53
N ILE A 424 3.28 3.99 -15.98
CA ILE A 424 2.83 3.93 -17.38
C ILE A 424 2.58 5.32 -17.98
N TRP A 425 2.88 5.44 -19.27
CA TRP A 425 2.53 6.58 -20.13
C TRP A 425 2.93 7.96 -19.60
N GLY A 426 4.16 8.07 -19.10
CA GLY A 426 4.78 9.31 -18.63
C GLY A 426 4.53 9.64 -17.16
N ALA A 427 3.98 8.69 -16.39
CA ALA A 427 4.14 8.70 -14.94
C ALA A 427 5.57 8.30 -14.58
N THR A 428 5.97 8.55 -13.35
CA THR A 428 7.28 8.12 -12.81
C THR A 428 7.10 7.32 -11.52
N LEU A 429 7.99 6.36 -11.29
CA LEU A 429 8.08 5.57 -10.06
C LEU A 429 9.53 5.15 -9.80
N LYS A 430 10.01 5.36 -8.57
CA LYS A 430 11.22 4.71 -8.08
C LYS A 430 10.84 3.42 -7.37
N PRO A 431 11.19 2.24 -7.90
CA PRO A 431 10.77 0.99 -7.28
C PRO A 431 11.58 0.73 -6.00
N ALA A 432 10.94 0.16 -4.98
CA ALA A 432 11.62 -0.17 -3.71
C ALA A 432 12.69 -1.26 -3.89
N ARG A 433 12.61 -2.03 -4.97
CA ARG A 433 13.64 -2.98 -5.42
C ARG A 433 13.92 -2.75 -6.90
N PRO A 434 15.20 -2.78 -7.33
CA PRO A 434 15.55 -2.56 -8.73
C PRO A 434 14.96 -3.65 -9.62
N HIS A 435 14.38 -3.25 -10.75
CA HIS A 435 13.92 -4.17 -11.78
C HIS A 435 15.12 -4.78 -12.54
N PRO A 436 15.10 -6.07 -12.92
CA PRO A 436 16.21 -6.70 -13.66
C PRO A 436 16.58 -5.97 -14.96
N SER A 437 15.60 -5.40 -15.66
CA SER A 437 15.81 -4.62 -16.89
C SER A 437 16.03 -3.11 -16.67
N GLY A 438 16.04 -2.64 -15.42
CA GLY A 438 16.11 -1.21 -15.09
C GLY A 438 14.80 -0.43 -15.30
N ALA A 439 13.68 -1.11 -15.58
CA ALA A 439 12.37 -0.48 -15.70
C ALA A 439 11.88 0.13 -14.38
N GLU A 440 11.00 1.14 -14.47
CA GLU A 440 10.25 1.71 -13.35
C GLU A 440 9.12 0.78 -12.88
N ARG A 441 9.49 -0.45 -12.53
CA ARG A 441 8.62 -1.55 -12.10
C ARG A 441 9.18 -2.20 -10.85
N CYS A 442 8.36 -2.39 -9.83
CA CYS A 442 8.71 -3.19 -8.66
C CYS A 442 8.05 -4.57 -8.77
N LEU A 443 8.86 -5.61 -8.94
CA LEU A 443 8.43 -7.01 -8.85
C LEU A 443 8.16 -7.38 -7.37
N PRO A 444 7.23 -8.30 -7.08
CA PRO A 444 6.89 -8.69 -5.72
C PRO A 444 8.04 -9.42 -5.02
N SER A 445 8.21 -9.14 -3.73
CA SER A 445 9.15 -9.87 -2.87
C SER A 445 8.71 -11.30 -2.58
N GLN A 446 7.42 -11.59 -2.68
CA GLN A 446 6.85 -12.89 -2.38
C GLN A 446 5.72 -13.24 -3.35
N ARG A 447 5.65 -14.52 -3.72
CA ARG A 447 4.56 -15.07 -4.53
C ARG A 447 3.35 -15.35 -3.65
N ARG A 448 2.30 -14.53 -3.78
CA ARG A 448 1.15 -14.54 -2.85
C ARG A 448 -0.20 -14.66 -3.54
N ALA A 449 -0.31 -14.23 -4.80
CA ALA A 449 -1.53 -14.39 -5.57
C ALA A 449 -1.85 -15.89 -5.81
N ARG A 450 -3.14 -16.21 -5.74
CA ARG A 450 -3.75 -17.49 -6.09
C ARG A 450 -4.14 -17.47 -7.56
N GLY A 451 -4.13 -18.63 -8.21
CA GLY A 451 -4.40 -18.75 -9.64
C GLY A 451 -5.89 -18.69 -10.01
N THR A 452 -6.20 -19.27 -11.17
CA THR A 452 -7.52 -19.28 -11.80
C THR A 452 -8.65 -19.73 -10.86
N GLY A 453 -9.77 -19.01 -10.89
CA GLY A 453 -10.97 -19.33 -10.10
C GLY A 453 -10.90 -18.96 -8.62
N GLU A 454 -9.73 -18.59 -8.10
CA GLU A 454 -9.53 -18.19 -6.72
C GLU A 454 -9.62 -16.67 -6.53
N TRP A 455 -10.12 -16.24 -5.36
CA TRP A 455 -10.15 -14.84 -4.99
C TRP A 455 -8.80 -14.40 -4.41
N ASN A 456 -8.34 -13.24 -4.85
CA ASN A 456 -7.17 -12.55 -4.34
C ASN A 456 -7.58 -11.22 -3.74
N HIS A 457 -6.94 -10.83 -2.64
CA HIS A 457 -7.15 -9.55 -1.98
C HIS A 457 -5.95 -8.63 -2.20
N PHE A 458 -6.23 -7.44 -2.72
CA PHE A 458 -5.27 -6.34 -2.77
C PHE A 458 -5.61 -5.30 -1.71
N ARG A 459 -4.58 -4.83 -1.02
CA ARG A 459 -4.60 -3.61 -0.21
C ARG A 459 -3.50 -2.68 -0.69
N ILE A 460 -3.89 -1.52 -1.20
CA ILE A 460 -3.00 -0.48 -1.72
C ILE A 460 -2.99 0.66 -0.73
N THR A 461 -1.82 1.04 -0.22
CA THR A 461 -1.63 2.25 0.59
C THR A 461 -0.84 3.26 -0.22
N ALA A 462 -1.44 4.41 -0.51
CA ALA A 462 -0.85 5.47 -1.31
C ALA A 462 -0.78 6.77 -0.50
N VAL A 463 0.42 7.28 -0.24
CA VAL A 463 0.65 8.46 0.60
C VAL A 463 1.77 9.31 0.01
N ASP A 464 1.43 10.53 -0.41
CA ASP A 464 2.35 11.60 -0.79
C ASP A 464 3.46 11.25 -1.82
N GLY A 465 3.15 10.35 -2.75
CA GLY A 465 4.09 9.87 -3.78
C GLY A 465 4.79 8.56 -3.40
N THR A 466 4.34 7.90 -2.35
CA THR A 466 4.69 6.52 -1.99
C THR A 466 3.49 5.61 -2.20
N LEU A 467 3.72 4.39 -2.68
CA LEU A 467 2.71 3.35 -2.85
C LEU A 467 3.25 2.03 -2.32
N SER A 468 2.46 1.31 -1.52
CA SER A 468 2.70 -0.09 -1.16
C SER A 468 1.50 -0.96 -1.54
N LEU A 469 1.79 -2.15 -2.04
CA LEU A 469 0.82 -3.17 -2.40
C LEU A 469 0.98 -4.38 -1.49
N SER A 470 -0.09 -4.72 -0.79
CA SER A 470 -0.26 -5.99 -0.11
C SER A 470 -1.13 -6.94 -0.91
N VAL A 471 -0.63 -8.16 -1.10
CA VAL A 471 -1.34 -9.27 -1.75
C VAL A 471 -1.60 -10.35 -0.72
N ASN A 472 -2.87 -10.69 -0.51
CA ASN A 472 -3.31 -11.71 0.45
C ASN A 472 -2.65 -11.53 1.83
N GLY A 473 -2.77 -10.31 2.37
CA GLY A 473 -2.35 -9.94 3.73
C GLY A 473 -0.86 -9.66 3.93
N LYS A 474 -0.03 -9.62 2.87
CA LYS A 474 1.39 -9.26 2.99
C LYS A 474 1.78 -8.23 1.94
N VAL A 475 2.48 -7.16 2.38
CA VAL A 475 3.13 -6.20 1.46
C VAL A 475 4.19 -6.93 0.64
N VAL A 476 4.00 -6.93 -0.68
CA VAL A 476 4.91 -7.57 -1.63
C VAL A 476 5.64 -6.58 -2.52
N SER A 477 5.05 -5.42 -2.83
CA SER A 477 5.66 -4.43 -3.73
C SER A 477 5.49 -3.02 -3.18
N ALA A 478 6.45 -2.15 -3.46
CA ALA A 478 6.41 -0.76 -3.04
C ALA A 478 7.22 0.15 -3.99
N GLY A 479 6.90 1.43 -3.98
CA GLY A 479 7.59 2.45 -4.77
C GLY A 479 7.45 3.83 -4.16
N THR A 480 8.40 4.70 -4.45
CA THR A 480 8.49 6.08 -3.96
C THR A 480 8.72 7.03 -5.12
N GLU A 481 8.81 8.34 -4.84
CA GLU A 481 9.05 9.38 -5.84
C GLU A 481 8.03 9.34 -7.00
N ILE A 482 6.81 8.88 -6.69
CA ILE A 482 5.77 8.66 -7.69
C ILE A 482 5.19 10.00 -8.14
N ASN A 483 5.05 10.13 -9.46
CA ASN A 483 4.37 11.25 -10.08
C ASN A 483 3.45 10.79 -11.23
N PRO A 484 2.17 11.19 -11.28
CA PRO A 484 1.45 12.07 -10.33
C PRO A 484 1.15 11.39 -8.99
N ARG A 485 0.86 12.20 -7.95
CA ARG A 485 0.49 11.75 -6.60
C ARG A 485 -0.90 12.24 -6.12
N GLU A 486 -1.72 12.68 -7.06
CA GLU A 486 -3.16 12.94 -6.89
C GLU A 486 -3.84 12.66 -8.23
N GLY A 487 -4.79 11.73 -8.29
CA GLY A 487 -5.42 11.33 -9.56
C GLY A 487 -6.54 10.32 -9.41
N PHE A 488 -7.07 9.83 -10.53
CA PHE A 488 -8.20 8.90 -10.52
C PHE A 488 -7.75 7.48 -10.18
N LEU A 489 -8.69 6.69 -9.67
CA LEU A 489 -8.59 5.23 -9.62
C LEU A 489 -9.30 4.63 -10.83
N CYS A 490 -8.71 3.63 -11.47
CA CYS A 490 -9.32 2.95 -12.62
C CYS A 490 -9.19 1.43 -12.53
N ILE A 491 -10.18 0.73 -13.09
CA ILE A 491 -10.07 -0.68 -13.45
C ILE A 491 -9.80 -0.74 -14.95
N GLU A 492 -8.81 -1.51 -15.37
CA GLU A 492 -8.49 -1.73 -16.77
C GLU A 492 -9.24 -2.93 -17.33
N ALA A 493 -9.64 -2.80 -18.60
CA ALA A 493 -10.06 -3.90 -19.45
C ALA A 493 -8.93 -4.22 -20.44
N GLU A 494 -8.42 -5.46 -20.44
CA GLU A 494 -7.36 -5.87 -21.36
C GLU A 494 -7.44 -7.36 -21.74
N GLY A 495 -8.40 -7.72 -22.58
CA GLY A 495 -8.43 -9.02 -23.29
C GLY A 495 -9.32 -10.09 -22.67
N GLU A 496 -9.23 -10.33 -21.35
CA GLU A 496 -9.93 -11.46 -20.70
C GLU A 496 -10.88 -11.04 -19.57
N THR A 497 -11.68 -12.00 -19.09
CA THR A 497 -12.71 -11.75 -18.09
C THR A 497 -12.12 -11.72 -16.68
N VAL A 498 -12.34 -10.60 -15.97
CA VAL A 498 -11.92 -10.44 -14.57
C VAL A 498 -13.08 -9.92 -13.73
N TYR A 499 -13.27 -10.52 -12.56
CA TYR A 499 -14.28 -10.10 -11.59
C TYR A 499 -13.63 -9.29 -10.47
N PHE A 500 -14.32 -8.23 -10.03
CA PHE A 500 -13.92 -7.40 -8.89
C PHE A 500 -15.06 -7.26 -7.90
N LYS A 501 -14.77 -7.29 -6.60
CA LYS A 501 -15.77 -7.09 -5.53
C LYS A 501 -15.16 -6.43 -4.30
N ASN A 502 -16.04 -6.04 -3.38
CA ASN A 502 -15.66 -5.46 -2.09
C ASN A 502 -14.70 -4.26 -2.22
N MET A 503 -14.87 -3.49 -3.29
CA MET A 503 -14.01 -2.36 -3.60
C MET A 503 -14.33 -1.16 -2.71
N ARG A 504 -13.38 -0.77 -1.87
CA ARG A 504 -13.54 0.33 -0.92
C ARG A 504 -12.27 1.17 -0.84
N VAL A 505 -12.45 2.45 -0.54
CA VAL A 505 -11.38 3.40 -0.35
C VAL A 505 -11.58 4.15 0.95
N ARG A 506 -10.48 4.48 1.60
CA ARG A 506 -10.45 5.32 2.78
C ARG A 506 -9.41 6.39 2.54
N GLU A 507 -9.86 7.64 2.42
CA GLU A 507 -8.95 8.76 2.27
C GLU A 507 -8.16 8.96 3.56
N LEU A 508 -6.88 9.24 3.38
CA LEU A 508 -5.95 9.56 4.46
C LEU A 508 -5.73 11.09 4.46
N PRO A 509 -5.37 11.67 5.62
CA PRO A 509 -4.99 13.06 5.70
C PRO A 509 -3.92 13.41 4.66
N SER A 510 -4.01 14.63 4.13
CA SER A 510 -2.98 15.19 3.26
C SER A 510 -2.64 16.61 3.70
N SER A 511 -1.35 16.96 3.66
CA SER A 511 -0.88 18.29 4.02
C SER A 511 -0.22 18.99 2.83
N GLY A 512 -0.26 20.32 2.84
CA GLY A 512 0.36 21.15 1.81
C GLY A 512 -0.35 21.10 0.45
N ARG A 513 -0.01 22.07 -0.41
CA ARG A 513 -0.54 22.18 -1.77
C ARG A 513 0.41 21.50 -2.75
N LEU A 514 -0.11 20.55 -3.51
CA LEU A 514 0.62 19.95 -4.63
C LEU A 514 0.70 20.91 -5.83
N ALA A 515 1.86 20.93 -6.50
CA ALA A 515 2.04 21.65 -7.75
C ALA A 515 1.22 20.99 -8.88
N PRO A 516 0.83 21.73 -9.95
CA PRO A 516 0.01 21.18 -11.04
C PRO A 516 0.57 19.91 -11.69
N GLU A 517 1.88 19.84 -11.89
CA GLU A 517 2.62 18.71 -12.45
C GLU A 517 2.62 17.47 -11.56
N GLN A 518 2.32 17.66 -10.26
CA GLN A 518 2.19 16.60 -9.26
C GLN A 518 0.80 15.95 -9.25
N LYS A 519 -0.09 16.41 -10.14
CA LYS A 519 -1.49 15.99 -10.22
C LYS A 519 -1.77 15.38 -11.59
N ALA A 520 -2.70 14.43 -11.59
CA ALA A 520 -3.41 14.03 -12.78
C ALA A 520 -4.08 15.25 -13.43
N LYS A 521 -4.16 15.24 -14.76
CA LYS A 521 -4.80 16.30 -15.54
C LYS A 521 -6.23 16.55 -15.03
N ARG A 522 -6.66 17.80 -15.12
CA ARG A 522 -8.00 18.19 -14.68
C ARG A 522 -9.04 17.46 -15.53
N LEU A 523 -9.99 16.79 -14.86
CA LEU A 523 -11.17 16.25 -15.51
C LEU A 523 -11.98 17.38 -16.15
N ARG A 524 -12.14 17.29 -17.45
CA ARG A 524 -13.19 17.96 -18.21
C ARG A 524 -14.29 16.93 -18.39
N ARG A 525 -15.55 17.34 -18.56
CA ARG A 525 -16.67 16.39 -18.72
C ARG A 525 -16.53 15.70 -20.08
N ASP A 526 -15.49 14.91 -20.28
CA ASP A 526 -15.13 14.36 -21.58
C ASP A 526 -15.81 12.99 -21.75
N HIS A 527 -16.37 12.73 -22.92
CA HIS A 527 -17.09 11.48 -23.22
C HIS A 527 -16.56 10.83 -24.50
N SER A 528 -16.28 9.53 -24.43
CA SER A 528 -15.89 8.71 -25.58
C SER A 528 -17.00 8.73 -26.64
N LEU A 529 -16.62 8.98 -27.88
CA LEU A 529 -17.51 8.99 -29.05
C LEU A 529 -17.47 7.67 -29.83
N TYR A 530 -16.42 6.88 -29.64
CA TYR A 530 -16.28 5.55 -30.21
C TYR A 530 -16.28 4.52 -29.07
N ASN A 531 -17.05 3.46 -29.26
CA ASN A 531 -17.30 2.44 -28.24
C ASN A 531 -16.26 1.29 -28.28
N GLY A 532 -15.34 1.31 -29.25
CA GLY A 532 -14.28 0.31 -29.40
C GLY A 532 -14.68 -1.06 -29.94
N ARG A 533 -15.96 -1.28 -30.31
CA ARG A 533 -16.42 -2.55 -30.91
C ARG A 533 -16.99 -2.38 -32.29
N ASP A 534 -17.78 -1.33 -32.51
CA ASP A 534 -18.53 -1.14 -33.73
C ASP A 534 -18.85 0.33 -34.01
N LEU A 535 -19.62 0.57 -35.07
CA LEU A 535 -20.01 1.91 -35.51
C LEU A 535 -21.34 2.36 -34.90
N ALA A 536 -21.81 1.78 -33.79
CA ALA A 536 -23.03 2.26 -33.15
C ALA A 536 -22.93 3.75 -32.79
N GLY A 537 -23.98 4.52 -33.11
CA GLY A 537 -23.99 5.98 -32.99
C GLY A 537 -23.37 6.72 -34.19
N TRP A 538 -22.63 6.04 -35.05
CA TRP A 538 -22.05 6.60 -36.28
C TRP A 538 -22.93 6.31 -37.50
N THR A 539 -22.98 7.26 -38.43
CA THR A 539 -23.77 7.17 -39.66
C THR A 539 -22.89 7.43 -40.88
N SER A 540 -23.10 6.65 -41.95
CA SER A 540 -22.49 6.90 -43.26
C SER A 540 -23.56 6.86 -44.33
N HIS A 541 -23.34 7.61 -45.41
CA HIS A 541 -24.24 7.62 -46.56
C HIS A 541 -24.00 6.44 -47.52
N SER A 542 -22.97 5.61 -47.28
CA SER A 542 -22.66 4.41 -48.07
C SER A 542 -22.79 3.13 -47.24
N LYS A 543 -23.32 2.05 -47.83
CA LYS A 543 -23.29 0.70 -47.23
C LYS A 543 -21.90 0.07 -47.25
N ASN A 544 -21.09 0.39 -48.26
CA ASN A 544 -19.67 0.05 -48.31
C ASN A 544 -18.88 1.33 -48.03
N ASN A 545 -18.79 1.68 -46.74
CA ASN A 545 -18.30 2.98 -46.30
C ASN A 545 -16.78 3.06 -46.15
N GLY A 546 -16.05 1.95 -46.28
CA GLY A 546 -14.60 1.91 -46.12
C GLY A 546 -14.10 2.05 -44.67
N TRP A 547 -14.97 1.90 -43.68
CA TRP A 547 -14.62 1.98 -42.26
C TRP A 547 -14.60 0.61 -41.58
N LYS A 548 -13.67 0.40 -40.66
CA LYS A 548 -13.52 -0.81 -39.88
C LYS A 548 -13.27 -0.49 -38.41
N ALA A 549 -14.07 -1.08 -37.53
CA ALA A 549 -13.73 -1.15 -36.11
C ALA A 549 -12.55 -2.11 -35.93
N ASN A 550 -11.54 -1.69 -35.16
CA ASN A 550 -10.34 -2.47 -34.88
C ASN A 550 -9.95 -2.27 -33.40
N GLY A 551 -10.72 -2.89 -32.51
CA GLY A 551 -10.57 -2.69 -31.06
C GLY A 551 -10.70 -1.20 -30.69
N PRO A 552 -9.75 -0.61 -29.95
CA PRO A 552 -9.81 0.80 -29.54
C PRO A 552 -9.67 1.80 -30.71
N SER A 553 -9.42 1.30 -31.92
CA SER A 553 -9.24 2.07 -33.14
C SER A 553 -10.42 1.99 -34.09
N LEU A 554 -10.65 3.08 -34.82
CA LEU A 554 -11.52 3.18 -35.97
C LEU A 554 -10.67 3.47 -37.21
N VAL A 555 -10.64 2.55 -38.17
CA VAL A 555 -9.77 2.62 -39.35
C VAL A 555 -10.59 2.98 -40.58
N ALA A 556 -10.18 4.03 -41.30
CA ALA A 556 -10.67 4.36 -42.63
C ALA A 556 -9.69 3.85 -43.69
N ASP A 557 -10.18 3.12 -44.68
CA ASP A 557 -9.43 2.83 -45.90
C ASP A 557 -9.41 4.05 -46.84
N THR A 558 -8.48 4.09 -47.80
CA THR A 558 -8.42 5.16 -48.82
C THR A 558 -9.74 5.24 -49.58
N GLY A 559 -10.35 6.42 -49.62
CA GLY A 559 -11.65 6.63 -50.27
C GLY A 559 -12.86 6.25 -49.40
N ALA A 560 -12.68 6.07 -48.08
CA ALA A 560 -13.78 5.87 -47.16
C ALA A 560 -14.82 7.01 -47.26
N ALA A 561 -16.10 6.66 -47.24
CA ALA A 561 -17.19 7.63 -47.25
C ALA A 561 -17.21 8.41 -45.93
N PRO A 562 -17.65 9.67 -45.90
CA PRO A 562 -17.76 10.42 -44.64
C PRO A 562 -18.55 9.67 -43.57
N LEU A 563 -18.04 9.68 -42.34
CA LEU A 563 -18.65 9.06 -41.17
C LEU A 563 -19.03 10.14 -40.16
N ARG A 564 -20.28 10.14 -39.71
CA ARG A 564 -20.88 11.22 -38.92
C ARG A 564 -21.34 10.74 -37.55
N TYR A 565 -21.04 11.52 -36.53
CA TYR A 565 -21.55 11.37 -35.17
C TYR A 565 -22.29 12.63 -34.74
N ALA A 566 -23.54 12.49 -34.32
CA ALA A 566 -24.33 13.61 -33.83
C ALA A 566 -23.87 14.02 -32.43
N LEU A 567 -23.62 15.31 -32.21
CA LEU A 567 -23.15 15.85 -30.94
C LEU A 567 -24.22 16.75 -30.32
N GLU A 568 -24.34 16.67 -29.00
CA GLU A 568 -25.24 17.56 -28.26
C GLU A 568 -24.86 19.04 -28.48
N SER A 569 -25.85 19.94 -28.37
CA SER A 569 -25.66 21.37 -28.60
C SER A 569 -24.64 22.03 -27.64
N LYS A 570 -24.47 21.46 -26.44
CA LYS A 570 -23.54 21.93 -25.41
C LYS A 570 -22.06 21.55 -25.64
N ILE A 571 -21.76 20.65 -26.57
CA ILE A 571 -20.37 20.27 -26.88
C ILE A 571 -19.64 21.43 -27.58
N ASP A 572 -18.54 21.91 -27.04
CA ASP A 572 -17.78 23.02 -27.63
C ASP A 572 -16.66 22.56 -28.57
N SER A 573 -16.17 21.34 -28.35
CA SER A 573 -15.02 20.79 -29.05
C SER A 573 -14.93 19.28 -28.94
N VAL A 574 -14.10 18.69 -29.80
CA VAL A 574 -13.74 17.28 -29.79
C VAL A 574 -12.23 17.15 -29.83
N SER A 575 -11.67 16.21 -29.06
CA SER A 575 -10.29 15.75 -29.18
C SER A 575 -10.24 14.41 -29.90
N ILE A 576 -9.34 14.27 -30.86
CA ILE A 576 -9.23 13.11 -31.74
C ILE A 576 -7.75 12.75 -31.84
N ASP A 577 -7.41 11.50 -31.52
CA ASP A 577 -6.11 10.95 -31.90
C ASP A 577 -6.25 10.34 -33.28
N TRP A 578 -5.32 10.68 -34.18
CA TRP A 578 -5.34 10.15 -35.52
C TRP A 578 -3.94 9.99 -36.08
N GLN A 579 -3.79 9.00 -36.96
CA GLN A 579 -2.55 8.65 -37.61
C GLN A 579 -2.83 8.29 -39.07
N PRO A 580 -2.38 9.10 -40.05
CA PRO A 580 -2.42 8.71 -41.45
C PRO A 580 -1.43 7.56 -41.71
N ALA A 581 -1.68 6.75 -42.74
CA ALA A 581 -0.79 5.65 -43.10
C ALA A 581 0.65 6.14 -43.33
N GLY A 582 1.59 5.59 -42.56
CA GLY A 582 3.01 5.99 -42.59
C GLY A 582 3.35 7.28 -41.85
N GLY A 583 2.38 7.95 -41.21
CA GLY A 583 2.57 9.15 -40.40
C GLY A 583 2.72 8.87 -38.90
N SER A 584 2.91 9.93 -38.11
CA SER A 584 2.93 9.88 -36.65
C SER A 584 1.53 10.07 -36.05
N MET A 585 1.30 9.47 -34.89
CA MET A 585 0.08 9.68 -34.12
C MET A 585 0.02 11.12 -33.58
N THR A 586 -1.10 11.80 -33.79
CA THR A 586 -1.30 13.19 -33.38
C THR A 586 -2.66 13.36 -32.69
N ARG A 587 -2.70 14.10 -31.58
CA ARG A 587 -3.95 14.57 -30.96
C ARG A 587 -4.33 15.94 -31.50
N THR A 588 -5.47 16.05 -32.16
CA THR A 588 -6.02 17.32 -32.63
C THR A 588 -7.28 17.66 -31.84
N ARG A 589 -7.42 18.94 -31.45
CA ARG A 589 -8.68 19.48 -30.92
C ARG A 589 -9.36 20.29 -32.01
N ILE A 590 -10.61 19.97 -32.30
CA ILE A 590 -11.46 20.71 -33.23
C ILE A 590 -12.63 21.34 -32.46
N LYS A 591 -12.91 22.62 -32.71
CA LYS A 591 -14.01 23.36 -32.09
C LYS A 591 -15.26 23.35 -32.97
N ARG A 592 -16.41 23.60 -32.36
CA ARG A 592 -17.67 23.79 -33.08
C ARG A 592 -17.53 24.91 -34.10
N GLY A 593 -17.86 24.62 -35.36
CA GLY A 593 -17.75 25.52 -36.51
C GLY A 593 -16.47 25.34 -37.33
N GLU A 594 -15.51 24.53 -36.89
CA GLU A 594 -14.25 24.30 -37.61
C GLU A 594 -14.37 23.16 -38.62
N GLU A 595 -13.69 23.31 -39.74
CA GLU A 595 -13.48 22.29 -40.77
C GLU A 595 -11.98 22.14 -41.01
N LEU A 596 -11.45 20.92 -40.85
CA LEU A 596 -10.06 20.56 -41.13
C LEU A 596 -10.04 19.52 -42.25
N GLU A 597 -8.88 19.26 -42.84
CA GLU A 597 -8.74 18.39 -44.02
C GLU A 597 -9.42 17.02 -43.86
N ASN A 598 -9.20 16.34 -42.72
CA ASN A 598 -9.66 14.97 -42.50
C ASN A 598 -10.92 14.87 -41.62
N PHE A 599 -11.34 15.96 -40.98
CA PHE A 599 -12.49 15.97 -40.10
C PHE A 599 -13.02 17.38 -39.83
N SER A 600 -14.32 17.49 -39.56
CA SER A 600 -15.03 18.74 -39.30
C SER A 600 -16.00 18.61 -38.13
N PHE A 601 -16.25 19.71 -37.42
CA PHE A 601 -17.29 19.79 -36.40
C PHE A 601 -18.26 20.92 -36.75
N VAL A 602 -19.20 20.62 -37.64
CA VAL A 602 -20.18 21.59 -38.16
C VAL A 602 -21.60 21.05 -38.07
N ARG A 603 -22.58 21.96 -38.03
CA ARG A 603 -24.02 21.61 -38.01
C ARG A 603 -24.40 20.61 -36.90
N GLY A 604 -23.73 20.68 -35.75
CA GLY A 604 -24.00 19.81 -34.60
C GLY A 604 -23.50 18.37 -34.75
N ALA A 605 -22.61 18.08 -35.69
CA ALA A 605 -22.04 16.75 -35.87
C ALA A 605 -20.53 16.79 -36.08
N LEU A 606 -19.83 15.81 -35.53
CA LEU A 606 -18.47 15.47 -35.95
C LEU A 606 -18.57 14.66 -37.23
N THR A 607 -17.87 15.07 -38.28
CA THR A 607 -17.73 14.29 -39.52
C THR A 607 -16.26 13.93 -39.70
N LEU A 608 -15.93 12.64 -39.79
CA LEU A 608 -14.64 12.15 -40.24
C LEU A 608 -14.73 11.91 -41.75
N HIS A 609 -13.85 12.54 -42.53
CA HIS A 609 -13.84 12.48 -43.99
C HIS A 609 -12.39 12.40 -44.52
N PRO A 610 -11.69 11.30 -44.20
CA PRO A 610 -10.28 11.16 -44.53
C PRO A 610 -10.07 11.00 -46.04
N THR A 611 -9.05 11.65 -46.58
CA THR A 611 -8.66 11.55 -48.00
C THR A 611 -7.73 10.37 -48.29
N THR A 612 -7.11 9.83 -47.25
CA THR A 612 -6.19 8.69 -47.28
C THR A 612 -6.55 7.68 -46.20
N LYS A 613 -5.83 6.56 -46.12
CA LYS A 613 -5.99 5.63 -45.01
C LYS A 613 -5.57 6.28 -43.69
N ILE A 614 -6.47 6.31 -42.70
CA ILE A 614 -6.23 6.91 -41.38
C ILE A 614 -6.73 5.98 -40.28
N ASN A 615 -5.93 5.84 -39.22
CA ASN A 615 -6.35 5.24 -37.95
C ASN A 615 -6.79 6.34 -36.99
N PHE A 616 -8.00 6.24 -36.43
CA PHE A 616 -8.53 7.14 -35.41
C PHE A 616 -8.65 6.42 -34.07
N MET A 617 -8.31 7.09 -32.97
CA MET A 617 -8.39 6.58 -31.61
C MET A 617 -8.81 7.71 -30.67
N ASN A 618 -9.19 7.37 -29.42
CA ASN A 618 -9.36 8.35 -28.34
C ASN A 618 -10.24 9.55 -28.78
N LEU A 619 -11.42 9.27 -29.34
CA LEU A 619 -12.34 10.32 -29.78
C LEU A 619 -13.17 10.77 -28.58
N PHE A 620 -12.93 11.98 -28.10
CA PHE A 620 -13.59 12.53 -26.91
C PHE A 620 -14.30 13.84 -27.22
N SER A 621 -15.60 13.91 -26.96
CA SER A 621 -16.31 15.18 -26.91
C SER A 621 -16.04 15.90 -25.61
N ARG A 622 -16.10 17.23 -25.65
CA ARG A 622 -15.86 18.08 -24.50
C ARG A 622 -16.97 19.12 -24.33
N TYR A 623 -17.43 19.25 -23.10
CA TYR A 623 -18.43 20.21 -22.65
C TYR A 623 -17.81 21.46 -22.06
#